data_AF-A0A1Z1SUG0-F1
#
_entry.id   AF-A0A1Z1SUG0-F1
#
_cell.length_a   1.000
_cell.length_b   1.000
_cell.length_c   1.000
_cell.angle_alpha   90.00
_cell.angle_beta   90.00
_cell.angle_gamma   90.00
#
_symmetry.space_group_name_H-M   'P 1'
#
loop_
_entity.id
_entity.type
_entity.pdbx_description
1 polymer ?
#
loop_
_entity_poly.entity_id
_entity_poly.type
_entity_poly.pdbx_seq_one_letter_code
_entity_poly.pdbx_strand_id
1 'polypeptide(L)'
;MLNNNNFTIMSVDQFPIITMQVFPETLEHANNWIAEMDLVLAQKQNFVLVYPPINKKNEQEDMEGMKAVRRWLKTGKMPLSQYCAGMIMTVNQQTNDKEQLMQLSPVVSAVYGVPIFVEETLDGAYAQANKLLGNK
;
A
#
# COMPACT_ATOMS: atom_id res chain seq x y z
N MET A 1 -15.33 -13.10 2.19
CA MET A 1 -14.34 -13.15 1.09
C MET A 1 -14.44 -11.85 0.33
N LEU A 2 -13.31 -11.19 0.07
CA LEU A 2 -13.28 -9.98 -0.73
C LEU A 2 -13.61 -10.33 -2.19
N ASN A 3 -14.41 -9.50 -2.85
CA ASN A 3 -14.71 -9.62 -4.27
C ASN A 3 -13.92 -8.56 -5.03
N ASN A 4 -13.01 -8.98 -5.91
CA ASN A 4 -12.13 -8.09 -6.66
C ASN A 4 -12.89 -7.06 -7.52
N ASN A 5 -14.13 -7.36 -7.93
CA ASN A 5 -14.97 -6.41 -8.68
C ASN A 5 -15.35 -5.14 -7.89
N ASN A 6 -15.17 -5.15 -6.57
CA ASN A 6 -15.37 -3.98 -5.72
C ASN A 6 -14.10 -3.12 -5.56
N PHE A 7 -13.01 -3.51 -6.23
CA PHE A 7 -11.71 -2.86 -6.12
C PHE A 7 -11.25 -2.35 -7.48
N THR A 8 -10.74 -1.13 -7.46
CA THR A 8 -10.27 -0.35 -8.60
C THR A 8 -8.86 0.17 -8.37
N ILE A 9 -8.49 0.42 -7.11
CA ILE A 9 -7.17 0.89 -6.70
C ILE A 9 -6.27 -0.28 -6.31
N MET A 10 -6.84 -1.28 -5.64
CA MET A 10 -6.14 -2.49 -5.18
C MET A 10 -6.60 -3.72 -5.96
N SER A 11 -5.74 -4.74 -6.07
CA SER A 11 -6.13 -6.09 -6.42
C SER A 11 -6.06 -6.96 -5.17
N VAL A 12 -7.13 -7.72 -4.94
CA VAL A 12 -7.27 -8.66 -3.84
C VAL A 12 -7.28 -10.12 -4.32
N ASP A 13 -6.88 -10.37 -5.57
CA ASP A 13 -6.87 -11.69 -6.19
C ASP A 13 -5.96 -12.69 -5.45
N GLN A 14 -4.93 -12.18 -4.77
CA GLN A 14 -3.97 -12.95 -3.98
C GLN A 14 -4.11 -12.70 -2.46
N PHE A 15 -5.28 -12.22 -2.01
CA PHE A 15 -5.51 -11.96 -0.59
C PHE A 15 -5.11 -13.18 0.26
N PRO A 16 -4.30 -13.00 1.34
CA PRO A 16 -4.05 -11.77 2.08
C PRO A 16 -2.88 -10.89 1.59
N ILE A 17 -2.35 -11.13 0.39
CA ILE A 17 -1.45 -10.18 -0.28
C ILE A 17 -2.28 -9.30 -1.21
N ILE A 18 -2.20 -7.99 -1.00
CA ILE A 18 -2.96 -6.99 -1.75
C ILE A 18 -1.98 -6.18 -2.60
N THR A 19 -2.21 -6.12 -3.90
CA THR A 19 -1.31 -5.44 -4.83
C THR A 19 -1.95 -4.15 -5.32
N MET A 20 -1.25 -3.03 -5.16
CA MET A 20 -1.69 -1.73 -5.65
C MET A 20 -1.62 -1.70 -7.18
N GLN A 21 -2.75 -1.36 -7.82
CA GLN A 21 -2.87 -1.26 -9.28
C GLN A 21 -2.74 0.19 -9.74
N VAL A 22 -3.38 1.10 -9.00
CA VAL A 22 -3.38 2.53 -9.28
C VAL A 22 -2.80 3.24 -8.07
N PHE A 23 -1.84 4.14 -8.31
CA PHE A 23 -1.39 5.04 -7.27
C PHE A 23 -2.41 6.16 -7.10
N PRO A 24 -2.86 6.46 -5.86
CA PRO A 24 -3.84 7.50 -5.64
C PRO A 24 -3.23 8.88 -5.88
N GLU A 25 -3.31 9.33 -7.13
CA GLU A 25 -2.80 10.61 -7.62
C GLU A 25 -3.90 11.70 -7.67
N THR A 26 -5.17 11.32 -7.55
CA THR A 26 -6.32 12.24 -7.53
C THR A 26 -7.14 12.07 -6.26
N LEU A 27 -7.95 13.07 -5.91
CA LEU A 27 -8.94 12.96 -4.82
C LEU A 27 -9.90 11.78 -5.00
N GLU A 28 -10.32 11.49 -6.24
CA GLU A 28 -11.17 10.33 -6.54
C GLU A 28 -10.45 9.02 -6.22
N HIS A 29 -9.21 8.86 -6.69
CA HIS A 29 -8.43 7.67 -6.38
C HIS A 29 -8.17 7.53 -4.87
N ALA A 30 -7.92 8.63 -4.17
CA ALA A 30 -7.76 8.62 -2.72
C ALA A 30 -9.03 8.17 -2.00
N ASN A 31 -10.20 8.64 -2.43
CA ASN A 31 -11.48 8.21 -1.86
C ASN A 31 -11.78 6.74 -2.15
N ASN A 32 -11.48 6.25 -3.35
CA ASN A 32 -11.62 4.84 -3.70
C ASN A 32 -10.66 3.97 -2.87
N TRP A 33 -9.40 4.39 -2.70
CA TRP A 33 -8.45 3.70 -1.83
C TRP A 33 -8.95 3.60 -0.39
N ILE A 34 -9.50 4.69 0.15
CA ILE A 34 -10.09 4.73 1.50
C ILE A 34 -11.23 3.71 1.62
N ALA A 35 -12.18 3.74 0.68
CA ALA A 35 -13.33 2.84 0.70
C ALA A 35 -12.92 1.37 0.60
N GLU A 36 -11.97 1.07 -0.30
CA GLU A 36 -11.43 -0.27 -0.48
C GLU A 36 -10.64 -0.74 0.76
N MET A 37 -9.88 0.15 1.41
CA MET A 37 -9.17 -0.16 2.65
C MET A 37 -10.13 -0.46 3.80
N ASP A 38 -11.25 0.25 3.90
CA ASP A 38 -12.27 -0.05 4.91
C ASP A 38 -12.86 -1.46 4.71
N LEU A 39 -13.05 -1.91 3.47
CA LEU A 39 -13.48 -3.29 3.16
C LEU A 39 -12.44 -4.35 3.57
N VAL A 40 -11.15 -4.06 3.34
CA VAL A 40 -10.04 -4.93 3.74
C VAL A 40 -9.96 -5.02 5.26
N LEU A 41 -9.98 -3.89 5.96
CA LEU A 41 -9.90 -3.83 7.42
C LEU A 41 -11.11 -4.48 8.09
N ALA A 42 -12.29 -4.44 7.45
CA ALA A 42 -13.47 -5.16 7.93
C ALA A 42 -13.28 -6.69 7.97
N GLN A 43 -12.32 -7.25 7.22
CA GLN A 43 -12.00 -8.68 7.31
C GLN A 43 -11.33 -9.05 8.64
N LYS A 44 -10.72 -8.09 9.35
CA LYS A 44 -10.03 -8.31 10.64
C LYS A 44 -8.99 -9.45 10.58
N GLN A 45 -8.33 -9.58 9.43
CA GLN A 45 -7.32 -10.59 9.14
C GLN A 45 -6.02 -9.91 8.77
N ASN A 46 -4.88 -10.53 9.11
CA ASN A 46 -3.58 -10.02 8.73
C ASN A 46 -3.41 -10.00 7.21
N PHE A 47 -2.85 -8.92 6.68
CA PHE A 47 -2.58 -8.74 5.25
C PHE A 47 -1.28 -7.95 5.03
N VAL A 48 -0.78 -7.97 3.79
CA VAL A 48 0.37 -7.17 3.34
C VAL A 48 -0.01 -6.38 2.11
N LEU A 49 0.45 -5.13 2.03
CA LEU A 49 0.31 -4.30 0.84
C LEU A 49 1.60 -4.34 0.02
N VAL A 50 1.49 -4.69 -1.25
CA VAL A 50 2.57 -4.64 -2.22
C VAL A 50 2.33 -3.46 -3.16
N TYR A 51 3.31 -2.58 -3.26
CA TYR A 51 3.36 -1.46 -4.17
C TYR A 51 4.35 -1.80 -5.29
N PRO A 52 3.87 -2.16 -6.50
CA PRO A 52 4.73 -2.33 -7.67
C PRO A 52 5.51 -1.05 -8.00
N PRO A 53 6.54 -1.13 -8.87
CA PRO A 53 7.30 0.03 -9.27
C PRO A 53 6.41 1.14 -9.80
N ILE A 54 6.51 2.32 -9.19
CA ILE A 54 5.71 3.47 -9.61
C ILE A 54 6.36 4.07 -10.84
N ASN A 55 5.66 4.01 -11.97
CA ASN A 55 6.02 4.80 -13.13
C ASN A 55 5.33 6.17 -13.01
N LYS A 56 5.79 7.01 -12.05
CA LYS A 56 5.27 8.39 -11.96
C LYS A 56 5.67 9.13 -13.22
N LYS A 57 4.71 9.39 -14.10
CA LYS A 57 4.85 10.38 -15.16
C LYS A 57 4.52 11.73 -14.54
N ASN A 58 5.52 12.40 -13.97
CA ASN A 58 5.53 13.82 -13.62
C ASN A 58 4.14 14.48 -13.43
N GLU A 59 3.65 14.63 -12.21
CA GLU A 59 2.61 15.62 -11.92
C GLU A 59 2.58 15.96 -10.42
N GLN A 60 2.19 17.20 -10.11
CA GLN A 60 2.10 17.74 -8.76
C GLN A 60 1.29 16.80 -7.86
N GLU A 61 1.79 16.56 -6.64
CA GLU A 61 1.04 15.84 -5.62
C GLU A 61 -0.34 16.50 -5.43
N ASP A 62 -1.41 15.76 -5.67
CA ASP A 62 -2.76 16.24 -5.38
C ASP A 62 -2.90 16.39 -3.85
N MET A 63 -2.78 17.64 -3.42
CA MET A 63 -2.86 18.01 -2.02
C MET A 63 -4.21 17.61 -1.41
N GLU A 64 -5.29 17.55 -2.18
CA GLU A 64 -6.61 17.16 -1.69
C GLU A 64 -6.70 15.65 -1.46
N GLY A 65 -6.14 14.83 -2.36
CA GLY A 65 -6.01 13.39 -2.16
C GLY A 65 -5.20 13.05 -0.90
N MET A 66 -4.07 13.72 -0.70
CA MET A 66 -3.27 13.56 0.51
C MET A 66 -4.00 13.99 1.79
N LYS A 67 -4.76 15.08 1.75
CA LYS A 67 -5.59 15.52 2.89
C LYS A 67 -6.68 14.50 3.21
N ALA A 68 -7.31 13.90 2.22
CA ALA A 68 -8.32 12.87 2.41
C ALA A 68 -7.74 11.65 3.13
N VAL A 69 -6.61 11.11 2.66
CA VAL A 69 -5.93 9.97 3.31
C VAL A 69 -5.49 10.32 4.73
N ARG A 70 -4.89 11.50 4.93
CA ARG A 70 -4.48 11.97 6.28
C ARG A 70 -5.66 12.11 7.24
N ARG A 71 -6.83 12.54 6.74
CA ARG A 71 -8.06 12.62 7.54
C ARG A 71 -8.54 11.23 7.93
N TRP A 72 -8.58 10.30 6.98
CA TRP A 72 -8.98 8.92 7.24
C TRP A 72 -8.04 8.23 8.24
N LEU A 73 -6.73 8.47 8.16
CA LEU A 73 -5.75 7.90 9.09
C LEU A 73 -6.01 8.25 10.56
N LYS A 74 -6.77 9.31 10.88
CA LYS A 74 -7.15 9.60 12.27
C LYS A 74 -7.92 8.46 12.92
N THR A 75 -8.70 7.71 12.14
CA THR A 75 -9.47 6.55 12.61
C THR A 75 -8.94 5.25 12.04
N GLY A 76 -8.47 5.25 10.79
CA GLY A 76 -7.98 4.08 10.08
C GLY A 76 -6.60 3.59 10.53
N LYS A 77 -5.76 4.46 11.13
CA LYS A 77 -4.38 4.09 11.51
C LYS A 77 -4.31 2.95 12.52
N MET A 78 -5.18 2.95 13.53
CA MET A 78 -5.17 1.90 14.55
C MET A 78 -5.48 0.51 13.95
N PRO A 79 -6.63 0.28 13.29
CA PRO A 79 -6.89 -1.01 12.65
C PRO A 79 -5.88 -1.35 11.57
N LEU A 80 -5.37 -0.36 10.83
CA LEU A 80 -4.31 -0.58 9.84
C LEU A 80 -3.04 -1.13 10.50
N SER A 81 -2.56 -0.51 11.59
CA SER A 81 -1.38 -0.99 12.33
C SER A 81 -1.60 -2.35 13.00
N GLN A 82 -2.86 -2.71 13.29
CA GLN A 82 -3.21 -3.97 13.92
C GLN A 82 -3.18 -5.14 12.93
N TYR A 83 -3.63 -4.92 11.69
CA TYR A 83 -3.84 -5.99 10.71
C TYR A 83 -2.86 -5.95 9.52
N CYS A 84 -2.27 -4.80 9.20
CA CYS A 84 -1.29 -4.73 8.13
C CYS A 84 0.09 -5.12 8.66
N ALA A 85 0.58 -6.30 8.24
CA ALA A 85 1.88 -6.82 8.66
C ALA A 85 3.06 -6.07 8.00
N GLY A 86 2.80 -5.34 6.91
CA GLY A 86 3.79 -4.50 6.25
C GLY A 86 3.27 -3.90 4.94
N MET A 87 3.93 -2.82 4.52
CA MET A 87 3.84 -2.31 3.15
C MET A 87 5.19 -2.51 2.47
N ILE A 88 5.19 -3.02 1.24
CA ILE A 88 6.40 -3.35 0.50
C ILE A 88 6.44 -2.51 -0.77
N MET A 89 7.42 -1.61 -0.87
CA MET A 89 7.66 -0.79 -2.05
C MET A 89 8.66 -1.49 -2.96
N THR A 90 8.36 -1.59 -4.24
CA THR A 90 9.23 -2.23 -5.22
C THR A 90 10.05 -1.17 -5.96
N VAL A 91 11.36 -1.37 -6.03
CA VAL A 91 12.29 -0.46 -6.73
C VAL A 91 11.94 -0.38 -8.21
N ASN A 92 11.92 0.84 -8.74
CA ASN A 92 11.85 1.06 -10.16
C ASN A 92 13.25 0.91 -10.77
N GLN A 93 13.46 -0.19 -11.51
CA GLN A 93 14.75 -0.53 -12.12
C GLN A 93 15.17 0.47 -13.23
N GLN A 94 14.23 1.24 -13.79
CA GLN A 94 14.54 2.24 -14.82
C GLN A 94 15.12 3.52 -14.22
N THR A 95 14.62 3.93 -13.04
CA THR A 95 15.06 5.14 -12.34
C THR A 95 16.08 4.86 -11.25
N ASN A 96 16.23 3.59 -10.83
CA ASN A 96 17.06 3.14 -9.72
C ASN A 96 16.79 3.92 -8.42
N ASP A 97 15.51 4.03 -8.06
CA ASP A 97 15.00 4.84 -6.94
C ASP A 97 15.17 4.23 -5.55
N LYS A 98 15.94 3.14 -5.42
CA LYS A 98 16.11 2.38 -4.17
C LYS A 98 16.48 3.25 -2.97
N GLU A 99 17.46 4.13 -3.13
CA GLU A 99 17.92 5.01 -2.04
C GLU A 99 16.80 5.98 -1.59
N GLN A 100 16.06 6.53 -2.54
CA GLN A 100 14.94 7.44 -2.26
C GLN A 100 13.82 6.71 -1.51
N LEU A 101 13.47 5.50 -1.95
CA LEU A 101 12.49 4.65 -1.26
C LEU A 101 12.95 4.30 0.17
N MET A 102 14.23 3.98 0.35
CA MET A 102 14.79 3.71 1.68
C MET A 102 14.72 4.94 2.60
N GLN A 103 15.01 6.14 2.08
CA GLN A 103 14.91 7.39 2.83
C GLN A 103 13.47 7.76 3.19
N LEU A 104 12.50 7.46 2.31
CA LEU A 104 11.08 7.70 2.54
C LEU A 104 10.44 6.70 3.52
N SER A 105 10.96 5.48 3.58
CA SER A 105 10.36 4.37 4.35
C SER A 105 10.07 4.72 5.81
N PRO A 106 10.98 5.33 6.60
CA PRO A 106 10.68 5.74 7.97
C PRO A 106 9.57 6.78 8.08
N VAL A 107 9.48 7.71 7.12
CA VAL A 107 8.46 8.76 7.09
C VAL A 107 7.08 8.15 6.83
N VAL A 108 6.99 7.28 5.82
CA VAL A 108 5.75 6.56 5.50
C VAL A 108 5.33 5.67 6.66
N SER A 109 6.29 4.97 7.27
CA SER A 109 6.05 4.14 8.46
C SER A 109 5.45 4.95 9.61
N ALA A 110 6.00 6.13 9.90
CA ALA A 110 5.49 7.01 10.94
C ALA A 110 4.06 7.52 10.65
N VAL A 111 3.75 7.82 9.38
CA VAL A 111 2.42 8.28 8.95
C VAL A 111 1.38 7.17 9.12
N TYR A 112 1.62 6.01 8.51
CA TYR A 112 0.65 4.91 8.43
C TYR A 112 0.66 3.99 9.67
N GLY A 113 1.72 4.00 10.48
CA GLY A 113 1.86 3.12 11.64
C GLY A 113 2.16 1.66 11.27
N VAL A 114 2.70 1.41 10.08
CA VAL A 114 2.99 0.09 9.54
C VAL A 114 4.47 0.00 9.17
N PRO A 115 5.15 -1.15 9.35
CA PRO A 115 6.50 -1.35 8.84
C PRO A 115 6.56 -1.23 7.31
N ILE A 116 7.56 -0.53 6.81
CA ILE A 116 7.79 -0.36 5.37
C ILE A 116 9.05 -1.14 4.97
N PHE A 117 8.94 -1.91 3.90
CA PHE A 117 10.04 -2.67 3.29
C PHE A 117 10.27 -2.20 1.86
N VAL A 118 11.51 -2.32 1.39
CA VAL A 118 11.88 -2.01 0.00
C VAL A 118 12.47 -3.28 -0.61
N GLU A 119 11.90 -3.71 -1.73
CA GLU A 119 12.32 -4.91 -2.46
C GLU A 119 12.73 -4.55 -3.88
N GLU A 120 13.74 -5.22 -4.42
CA GLU A 120 14.26 -4.88 -5.75
C GLU A 120 13.36 -5.33 -6.89
N THR A 121 12.57 -6.38 -6.65
CA THR A 121 11.69 -6.99 -7.66
C THR A 121 10.32 -7.26 -7.08
N LEU A 122 9.32 -7.33 -7.96
CA LEU A 122 7.96 -7.64 -7.55
C LEU A 122 7.86 -9.07 -6.98
N ASP A 123 8.60 -10.02 -7.52
CA ASP A 123 8.70 -11.38 -6.97
C ASP A 123 9.33 -11.37 -5.56
N GLY A 124 10.37 -10.56 -5.35
CA GLY A 124 10.95 -10.31 -4.03
C GLY A 124 9.92 -9.75 -3.05
N ALA A 125 9.09 -8.81 -3.50
CA ALA A 125 7.99 -8.25 -2.71
C ALA A 125 6.95 -9.31 -2.31
N TYR A 126 6.54 -10.18 -3.22
CA TYR A 126 5.63 -11.28 -2.91
C TYR A 126 6.27 -12.32 -1.97
N ALA A 127 7.55 -12.64 -2.15
CA ALA A 127 8.26 -13.54 -1.25
C ALA A 127 8.36 -12.96 0.17
N GLN A 128 8.66 -11.66 0.28
CA GLN A 128 8.70 -10.95 1.56
C GLN A 128 7.30 -10.86 2.21
N ALA A 129 6.25 -10.62 1.41
CA ALA A 129 4.87 -10.61 1.90
C ALA A 129 4.48 -11.96 2.53
N ASN A 130 4.81 -13.07 1.87
CA ASN A 130 4.55 -14.41 2.41
C ASN A 130 5.28 -14.65 3.73
N LYS A 131 6.55 -14.22 3.86
CA LYS A 131 7.30 -14.30 5.12
C LYS A 131 6.61 -13.52 6.24
N LEU A 132 6.15 -12.29 5.97
CA LEU A 132 5.45 -11.45 6.96
C LEU A 132 4.12 -12.06 7.42
N LEU A 133 3.44 -12.79 6.54
CA LEU A 133 2.20 -13.48 6.84
C LEU A 133 2.40 -14.84 7.53
N GLY A 134 3.65 -15.31 7.66
CA GLY A 134 3.96 -16.63 8.19
C GLY A 134 3.62 -17.78 7.23
N ASN A 135 3.39 -17.48 5.95
CA ASN A 135 3.17 -18.47 4.91
C ASN A 135 4.55 -19.08 4.56
N LYS A 136 4.70 -20.39 4.81
CA LYS A 136 5.90 -21.17 4.43
C LYS A 136 5.68 -21.89 3.11
#